data_AF-A0A3A0BAQ0-F1
#
_entry.id   AF-A0A3A0BAQ0-F1
#
_cell.length_a   1.000
_cell.length_b   1.000
_cell.length_c   1.000
_cell.angle_alpha   90.00
_cell.angle_beta   90.00
_cell.angle_gamma   90.00
#
_symmetry.space_group_name_H-M   'P 1'
#
loop_
_entity.id
_entity.type
_entity.pdbx_description
1 polymer ?
#
loop_
_entity_poly.entity_id
_entity_poly.type
_entity_poly.pdbx_seq_one_letter_code
_entity_poly.pdbx_strand_id
1 'polypeptide(L)'
;MWRTLSYFNPLHFAPQVQAATTLVTGNEKDLFTPEVIAPLAAAFGRAPEQYVSAHSSYQDGVQRARWQAERYGLGEPLLPPHWQ
;
A
#
# COMPACT_ATOMS: atom_id res chain seq x y z
N MET A 1 0.95 30.22 3.64
CA MET A 1 0.69 28.96 4.37
C MET A 1 0.84 27.72 3.49
N TRP A 2 0.37 27.76 2.22
CA TRP A 2 0.44 26.62 1.28
C TRP A 2 1.85 26.11 0.93
N ARG A 3 2.86 26.99 0.89
CA ARG A 3 4.26 26.63 0.60
C ARG A 3 4.89 25.70 1.65
N THR A 4 4.43 25.74 2.90
CA THR A 4 4.98 24.85 3.93
C THR A 4 4.48 23.42 3.74
N LEU A 5 3.20 23.25 3.38
CA LEU A 5 2.60 21.93 3.17
C LEU A 5 3.14 21.22 1.92
N SER A 6 3.55 21.98 0.89
CA SER A 6 4.13 21.37 -0.31
C SER A 6 5.41 20.57 0.00
N TYR A 7 6.21 20.98 0.98
CA TYR A 7 7.40 20.21 1.39
C TYR A 7 7.06 18.83 1.96
N PHE A 8 5.80 18.55 2.32
CA PHE A 8 5.35 17.27 2.86
C PHE A 8 4.46 16.50 1.89
N ASN A 9 4.31 16.95 0.64
CA ASN A 9 3.50 16.24 -0.34
C ASN A 9 4.20 14.92 -0.74
N PRO A 10 3.58 13.74 -0.52
CA PRO A 10 4.16 12.45 -0.87
C PRO A 10 4.58 12.32 -2.34
N LEU A 11 3.91 13.05 -3.24
CA LEU A 11 4.24 13.07 -4.68
C LEU A 11 5.68 13.52 -4.95
N HIS A 12 6.27 14.35 -4.10
CA HIS A 12 7.65 14.82 -4.27
C HIS A 12 8.68 13.79 -3.82
N PHE A 13 8.27 12.80 -3.01
CA PHE A 13 9.14 11.78 -2.44
C PHE A 13 8.99 10.43 -3.14
N ALA A 14 7.82 10.11 -3.70
CA ALA A 14 7.55 8.85 -4.38
C ALA A 14 8.63 8.47 -5.43
N PRO A 15 9.18 9.39 -6.26
CA PRO A 15 10.23 9.04 -7.22
C PRO A 15 11.53 8.55 -6.57
N GLN A 16 11.78 8.93 -5.31
CA GLN A 16 13.00 8.60 -4.58
C GLN A 16 12.90 7.25 -3.85
N VAL A 17 11.70 6.66 -3.77
CA VAL A 17 11.50 5.37 -3.10
C VAL A 17 12.03 4.25 -3.98
N GLN A 18 13.11 3.61 -3.52
CA GLN A 18 13.72 2.46 -4.19
C GLN A 18 13.26 1.11 -3.61
N ALA A 19 12.67 1.14 -2.42
CA ALA A 19 12.15 -0.06 -1.78
C ALA A 19 10.96 -0.64 -2.55
N ALA A 20 10.87 -1.97 -2.59
CA ALA A 20 9.63 -2.62 -2.99
C ALA A 20 8.49 -2.13 -2.11
N THR A 21 7.38 -1.75 -2.73
CA THR A 21 6.28 -1.05 -2.06
C THR A 21 4.96 -1.67 -2.46
N THR A 22 4.06 -1.82 -1.49
CA THR A 22 2.64 -2.07 -1.71
C THR A 22 1.82 -0.90 -1.16
N LEU A 23 0.81 -0.47 -1.88
CA LEU A 23 -0.15 0.55 -1.46
C LEU A 23 -1.47 -0.12 -1.13
N VAL A 24 -1.92 0.07 0.11
CA VAL A 24 -3.27 -0.31 0.52
C VAL A 24 -4.17 0.90 0.32
N THR A 25 -5.15 0.79 -0.57
CA THR A 25 -6.12 1.85 -0.85
C THR A 25 -7.45 1.55 -0.17
N GLY A 26 -8.32 2.55 -0.07
CA GLY A 26 -9.73 2.30 0.20
C GLY A 26 -10.45 1.70 -1.01
N ASN A 27 -11.73 1.38 -0.83
CA ASN A 27 -12.67 1.03 -1.90
C ASN A 27 -13.38 2.28 -2.43
N GLU A 28 -14.36 2.10 -3.34
CA GLU A 28 -15.10 3.17 -4.02
C GLU A 28 -15.83 4.15 -3.07
N LYS A 29 -16.04 3.79 -1.81
CA LYS A 29 -16.73 4.61 -0.80
C LYS A 29 -15.77 5.42 0.08
N ASP A 30 -14.47 5.20 -0.05
CA ASP A 30 -13.46 5.84 0.78
C ASP A 30 -12.89 7.11 0.14
N LEU A 31 -12.27 7.96 0.96
CA LEU A 31 -11.61 9.17 0.48
C LEU A 31 -10.39 8.85 -0.41
N PHE A 32 -9.69 7.76 -0.12
CA PHE A 32 -8.48 7.33 -0.83
C PHE A 32 -8.76 6.11 -1.68
N THR A 33 -9.66 6.26 -2.65
CA THR A 33 -9.94 5.23 -3.65
C THR A 33 -8.70 4.97 -4.53
N PRO A 34 -8.67 3.85 -5.28
CA PRO A 34 -7.59 3.59 -6.23
C PRO A 34 -7.40 4.74 -7.23
N GLU A 35 -8.48 5.36 -7.69
CA GLU A 35 -8.46 6.47 -8.64
C GLU A 35 -7.83 7.73 -8.03
N VAL A 36 -8.16 8.04 -6.77
CA VAL A 36 -7.57 9.18 -6.04
C VAL A 36 -6.08 8.98 -5.80
N ILE A 37 -5.66 7.74 -5.54
CA ILE A 37 -4.25 7.39 -5.27
C ILE A 37 -3.45 7.20 -6.56
N ALA A 38 -4.09 7.05 -7.72
CA ALA A 38 -3.41 6.80 -9.00
C ALA A 38 -2.25 7.77 -9.32
N PRO A 39 -2.36 9.11 -9.08
CA PRO A 39 -1.23 10.02 -9.29
C PRO A 39 -0.02 9.70 -8.41
N LEU A 40 -0.26 9.26 -7.17
CA LEU A 40 0.81 8.86 -6.26
C LEU A 40 1.44 7.54 -6.70
N ALA A 41 0.63 6.54 -7.05
CA ALA A 41 1.13 5.26 -7.56
C ALA A 41 1.99 5.44 -8.81
N ALA A 42 1.59 6.33 -9.72
CA ALA A 42 2.33 6.66 -10.94
C ALA A 42 3.62 7.46 -10.69
N ALA A 43 3.72 8.15 -9.54
CA ALA A 43 4.91 8.94 -9.21
C ALA A 43 6.08 8.10 -8.67
N PHE A 44 5.85 6.84 -8.28
CA PHE A 44 6.95 5.97 -7.85
C PHE A 44 7.88 5.62 -9.01
N GLY A 45 9.19 5.61 -8.76
CA GLY A 45 10.18 5.17 -9.75
C GLY A 45 10.03 3.68 -10.14
N ARG A 46 9.46 2.87 -9.25
CA ARG A 46 9.03 1.50 -9.50
C ARG A 46 7.56 1.38 -9.14
N ALA A 47 6.73 0.93 -10.08
CA ALA A 47 5.29 0.77 -9.85
C ALA A 47 5.02 -0.07 -8.59
N PRO A 48 4.29 0.47 -7.59
CA PRO A 48 3.91 -0.29 -6.41
C PRO A 48 2.81 -1.29 -6.77
N GLU A 49 2.78 -2.40 -6.04
CA GLU A 49 1.58 -3.25 -6.03
C GLU A 49 0.45 -2.52 -5.30
N GLN A 50 -0.79 -2.77 -5.70
CA GLN A 50 -1.95 -2.13 -5.11
C GLN A 50 -2.92 -3.18 -4.61
N TYR A 51 -3.46 -2.94 -3.41
CA TYR A 51 -4.46 -3.77 -2.78
C TYR A 51 -5.57 -2.89 -2.21
N VAL A 52 -6.82 -3.20 -2.55
CA VAL A 52 -7.98 -2.52 -1.98
C VAL A 52 -8.30 -3.14 -0.63
N SER A 53 -8.30 -2.32 0.42
CA SER A 53 -8.65 -2.72 1.78
C SER A 53 -10.02 -3.38 1.83
N ALA A 54 -10.11 -4.46 2.58
CA ALA A 54 -11.39 -5.10 2.89
C ALA A 54 -12.09 -4.45 4.11
N HIS A 55 -11.58 -3.32 4.62
CA HIS A 55 -11.99 -2.71 5.89
C HIS A 55 -11.95 -3.69 7.07
N SER A 56 -10.98 -4.59 7.01
CA SER A 56 -10.80 -5.64 8.00
C SER A 56 -9.33 -5.67 8.36
N SER A 57 -9.02 -5.23 9.58
CA SER A 57 -7.66 -5.27 10.14
C SER A 57 -7.01 -6.64 9.99
N TYR A 58 -7.85 -7.70 10.05
CA TYR A 58 -7.45 -9.07 9.81
C TYR A 58 -7.08 -9.32 8.34
N GLN A 59 -8.01 -9.16 7.40
CA GLN A 59 -7.77 -9.49 5.99
C GLN A 59 -6.64 -8.65 5.39
N ASP A 60 -6.59 -7.35 5.72
CA ASP A 60 -5.53 -6.45 5.30
C ASP A 60 -4.19 -6.82 5.94
N GLY A 61 -4.20 -7.36 7.16
CA GLY A 61 -3.03 -7.93 7.82
C GLY A 61 -2.48 -9.14 7.07
N VAL A 62 -3.36 -10.09 6.71
CA VAL A 62 -2.98 -11.29 5.96
C VAL A 62 -2.37 -10.93 4.60
N GLN A 63 -2.99 -10.00 3.87
CA GLN A 63 -2.49 -9.57 2.57
C GLN A 63 -1.11 -8.94 2.66
N ARG A 64 -0.86 -8.08 3.67
CA ARG A 64 0.47 -7.53 3.93
C ARG A 64 1.49 -8.59 4.31
N ALA A 65 1.09 -9.61 5.06
CA ALA A 65 1.99 -10.71 5.44
C ALA A 65 2.35 -11.57 4.23
N ARG A 66 1.38 -11.91 3.37
CA ARG A 66 1.59 -12.65 2.12
C ARG A 66 2.54 -11.89 1.17
N TRP A 67 2.31 -10.60 0.99
CA TRP A 67 3.17 -9.75 0.16
C TRP A 67 4.64 -9.72 0.64
N GLN A 68 4.87 -9.75 1.95
CA GLN A 68 6.22 -9.85 2.52
C GLN A 68 6.81 -11.24 2.34
N ALA A 69 6.02 -12.28 2.62
CA ALA A 69 6.41 -13.68 2.52
C ALA A 69 6.90 -14.05 1.12
N GLU A 70 6.11 -13.73 0.09
CA GLU A 70 6.44 -14.03 -1.31
C GLU A 70 7.72 -13.34 -1.77
N ARG A 71 7.96 -12.13 -1.28
CA ARG A 71 9.07 -11.29 -1.74
C ARG A 71 10.40 -11.61 -1.06
N TYR A 72 10.36 -11.96 0.22
CA TYR A 72 11.56 -12.18 1.02
C TYR A 72 11.78 -13.67 1.34
N GLY A 73 10.97 -14.57 0.78
CA GLY A 73 11.11 -16.01 0.96
C GLY A 73 10.85 -16.46 2.39
N LEU A 74 9.91 -15.82 3.11
CA LEU A 74 9.66 -16.06 4.53
C LEU A 74 8.70 -17.25 4.81
N GLY A 75 8.36 -18.03 3.78
CA GLY A 75 7.35 -19.10 3.87
C GLY A 75 5.92 -18.55 3.95
N GLU A 76 4.92 -19.42 4.14
CA GLU A 76 3.54 -18.96 4.29
C GLU A 76 3.33 -18.19 5.60
N PRO A 77 2.56 -17.08 5.60
CA PRO A 77 2.18 -16.43 6.84
C PRO A 77 1.50 -17.41 7.80
N LEU A 78 2.00 -17.48 9.04
CA LEU A 78 1.36 -18.25 10.09
C LEU A 78 0.01 -17.60 10.43
N LEU A 79 -1.07 -18.18 9.90
CA LEU A 79 -2.44 -17.80 10.22
C LEU A 79 -2.97 -18.73 11.33
N PRO A 80 -3.65 -18.19 12.36
CA PRO A 80 -4.45 -18.99 13.26
C PRO A 80 -5.37 -20.00 12.53
N PRO A 81 -5.60 -21.20 13.08
CA PRO A 81 -6.37 -22.24 12.38
C PRO A 81 -7.82 -21.88 12.02
N HIS A 82 -8.44 -20.97 12.77
CA HIS A 82 -9.83 -20.53 12.54
C HIS A 82 -9.95 -19.46 11.43
N TRP A 83 -8.86 -19.18 10.75
CA TRP A 83 -8.69 -18.13 9.75
C TRP A 83 -8.24 -18.67 8.37
N GLN A 84 -8.00 -19.98 8.27
CA GLN A 84 -7.76 -20.70 7.01
C GLN A 84 -9.06 -20.92 6.23
#